data_AF-V4J1J9-F1
#
_entry.id   AF-V4J1J9-F1
#
_cell.length_a   1.000
_cell.length_b   1.000
_cell.length_c   1.000
_cell.angle_alpha   90.00
_cell.angle_beta   90.00
_cell.angle_gamma   90.00
#
_symmetry.space_group_name_H-M   'P 1'
#
loop_
_entity.id
_entity.type
_entity.pdbx_description
1 polymer ?
#
loop_
_entity_poly.entity_id
_entity_poly.type
_entity_poly.pdbx_seq_one_letter_code
_entity_poly.pdbx_strand_id
1 'polypeptide(L)'
;MTDLHVALGEYLHMRRALGTQLKWPELALRQFVDFLIAQHAEVVTIALALRWACLPVGLQPATDARRLGLVRGFAGWLQASEPRTEVPPLHLLPTLHRRPTPDIYRHEEVLALMGAARQLDGGVLCKAPPSRP
;
A
#
# COMPACT_ATOMS: atom_id res chain seq x y z
N MET A 1 -6.26 6.91 -26.85
CA MET A 1 -6.33 7.27 -25.42
C MET A 1 -7.07 6.15 -24.72
N THR A 2 -6.40 5.45 -23.82
CA THR A 2 -6.97 4.31 -23.11
C THR A 2 -7.61 4.82 -21.83
N ASP A 3 -8.87 4.46 -21.59
CA ASP A 3 -9.53 4.74 -20.31
C ASP A 3 -8.72 4.11 -19.17
N LEU A 4 -8.40 4.89 -18.13
CA LEU A 4 -7.57 4.44 -17.00
C LEU A 4 -8.19 3.25 -16.25
N HIS A 5 -9.52 3.15 -16.17
CA HIS A 5 -10.18 2.00 -15.56
C HIS A 5 -10.03 0.74 -16.41
N VAL A 6 -10.14 0.87 -17.74
CA VAL A 6 -9.96 -0.23 -18.68
C VAL A 6 -8.52 -0.73 -18.62
N ALA A 7 -7.55 0.20 -18.72
CA ALA A 7 -6.13 -0.09 -18.60
C ALA A 7 -5.79 -0.80 -17.27
N LEU A 8 -6.37 -0.34 -16.15
CA LEU A 8 -6.18 -1.01 -14.86
C LEU A 8 -6.77 -2.43 -14.85
N GLY A 9 -7.94 -2.63 -15.45
CA GLY A 9 -8.57 -3.95 -15.57
C GLY A 9 -7.68 -4.94 -16.32
N GLU A 10 -7.12 -4.53 -17.46
CA GLU A 10 -6.20 -5.35 -18.27
C GLU A 10 -4.91 -5.68 -17.52
N TYR A 11 -4.31 -4.67 -16.87
CA TYR A 11 -3.11 -4.87 -16.05
C TYR A 11 -3.35 -5.86 -14.90
N LEU A 12 -4.47 -5.74 -14.18
CA LEU A 12 -4.81 -6.66 -13.10
C LEU A 12 -5.09 -8.06 -13.62
N HIS A 13 -5.76 -8.20 -14.76
CA HIS A 13 -5.99 -9.48 -15.41
C HIS A 13 -4.66 -10.17 -15.75
N MET A 14 -3.74 -9.45 -16.41
CA MET A 14 -2.40 -9.94 -16.73
C MET A 14 -1.65 -10.38 -15.46
N ARG A 15 -1.64 -9.54 -14.42
CA ARG A 15 -0.93 -9.88 -13.17
C ARG A 15 -1.53 -11.09 -12.44
N ARG A 16 -2.85 -11.30 -12.53
CA ARG A 16 -3.50 -12.52 -12.00
C ARG A 16 -3.11 -13.76 -12.79
N ALA A 17 -3.06 -13.67 -14.13
CA ALA A 17 -2.64 -14.77 -14.98
C ALA A 17 -1.20 -15.24 -14.67
N LEU A 18 -0.34 -14.32 -14.24
CA LEU A 18 1.03 -14.60 -13.77
C LEU A 18 1.10 -15.16 -12.33
N GLY A 19 -0.04 -15.44 -11.68
CA GLY A 19 -0.10 -16.08 -10.36
C GLY A 19 0.07 -15.14 -9.17
N THR A 20 -0.01 -13.81 -9.35
CA THR A 20 0.17 -12.87 -8.22
C THR A 20 -1.11 -12.68 -7.39
N GLN A 21 -0.99 -12.77 -6.07
CA GLN A 21 -2.08 -12.42 -5.14
C GLN A 21 -2.16 -10.90 -4.97
N LEU A 22 -3.21 -10.28 -5.52
CA LEU A 22 -3.33 -8.82 -5.65
C LEU A 22 -4.29 -8.17 -4.65
N LYS A 23 -4.69 -8.82 -3.54
CA LYS A 23 -5.75 -8.33 -2.64
C LYS A 23 -5.58 -6.85 -2.25
N TRP A 24 -4.50 -6.49 -1.54
CA TRP A 24 -4.21 -5.10 -1.19
C TRP A 24 -3.70 -4.26 -2.38
N PRO A 25 -2.79 -4.77 -3.24
CA PRO A 25 -2.33 -4.04 -4.43
C PRO A 25 -3.42 -3.54 -5.38
N GLU A 26 -4.44 -4.37 -5.62
CA GLU A 26 -5.56 -4.04 -6.49
C GLU A 26 -6.40 -2.91 -5.91
N LEU A 27 -6.75 -2.98 -4.63
CA LEU A 27 -7.51 -1.93 -3.97
C LEU A 27 -6.74 -0.59 -4.04
N ALA A 28 -5.45 -0.62 -3.74
CA ALA A 28 -4.60 0.56 -3.80
C ALA A 28 -4.52 1.14 -5.23
N LEU A 29 -4.40 0.31 -6.26
CA LEU A 29 -4.37 0.78 -7.64
C LEU A 29 -5.72 1.35 -8.12
N ARG A 30 -6.84 0.77 -7.68
CA ARG A 30 -8.17 1.33 -7.95
C ARG A 30 -8.30 2.73 -7.35
N GLN A 31 -7.95 2.89 -6.07
CA GLN A 31 -7.92 4.20 -5.41
C GLN A 31 -6.99 5.20 -6.09
N PHE A 32 -5.89 4.74 -6.68
CA PHE A 32 -4.99 5.59 -7.45
C PHE A 32 -5.64 6.07 -8.75
N VAL A 33 -6.30 5.17 -9.51
CA VAL A 33 -7.02 5.54 -10.73
C VAL A 33 -8.18 6.49 -10.44
N ASP A 34 -8.97 6.22 -9.40
CA ASP A 34 -10.06 7.10 -8.95
C ASP A 34 -9.53 8.51 -8.63
N PHE A 35 -8.35 8.58 -7.99
CA PHE A 35 -7.68 9.84 -7.72
C PHE A 35 -7.22 10.57 -8.99
N LEU A 36 -6.68 9.87 -9.99
CA LEU A 36 -6.28 10.49 -11.26
C LEU A 36 -7.50 11.07 -11.98
N ILE A 37 -8.61 10.34 -12.01
CA ILE A 37 -9.85 10.78 -12.63
C ILE A 37 -10.42 12.00 -11.91
N ALA A 38 -10.41 12.00 -10.57
CA ALA A 38 -10.83 13.16 -9.78
C ALA A 38 -9.96 14.41 -10.03
N GLN A 39 -8.71 14.24 -10.45
CA GLN A 39 -7.81 15.34 -10.83
C GLN A 39 -7.88 15.69 -12.32
N HIS A 40 -8.83 15.08 -13.07
CA HIS A 40 -8.94 15.20 -14.53
C HIS A 40 -7.62 14.89 -15.26
N ALA A 41 -6.82 13.99 -14.70
CA ALA A 41 -5.54 13.59 -15.26
C ALA A 41 -5.73 12.44 -16.25
N GLU A 42 -5.29 12.65 -17.48
CA GLU A 42 -5.35 11.65 -18.54
C GLU A 42 -4.13 10.71 -18.54
N VAL A 43 -3.03 11.15 -17.94
CA VAL A 43 -1.75 10.44 -17.90
C VAL A 43 -1.21 10.36 -16.48
N VAL A 44 -0.47 9.28 -16.19
CA VAL A 44 0.27 9.18 -14.93
C VAL A 44 1.47 10.11 -15.00
N THR A 45 1.56 11.04 -14.03
CA THR A 45 2.74 11.88 -13.83
C THR A 45 3.40 11.56 -12.51
N ILE A 46 4.70 11.87 -12.40
CA ILE A 46 5.46 11.69 -11.16
C ILE A 46 4.82 12.48 -10.01
N ALA A 47 4.38 13.71 -10.29
CA ALA A 47 3.77 14.59 -9.30
C ALA A 47 2.46 14.02 -8.74
N LEU A 48 1.59 13.45 -9.59
CA LEU A 48 0.33 12.85 -9.17
C LEU A 48 0.56 11.54 -8.41
N ALA A 49 1.51 10.71 -8.85
CA ALA A 49 1.90 9.50 -8.15
C ALA A 49 2.40 9.80 -6.72
N LEU A 50 3.25 10.82 -6.57
CA LEU A 50 3.74 11.30 -5.27
C LEU A 50 2.61 11.83 -4.40
N ARG A 51 1.79 12.73 -4.95
CA ARG A 51 0.68 13.33 -4.21
C ARG A 51 -0.28 12.27 -3.67
N TRP A 52 -0.60 11.28 -4.48
CA TRP A 52 -1.47 10.18 -4.05
C TRP A 52 -0.82 9.26 -3.01
N ALA A 53 0.47 8.96 -3.17
CA ALA A 53 1.18 8.10 -2.22
C ALA A 53 1.25 8.74 -0.83
N CYS A 54 1.46 10.06 -0.77
CA CYS A 54 1.56 10.84 0.47
C CYS A 54 0.20 11.43 0.94
N LEU A 55 -0.90 11.17 0.24
CA LEU A 55 -2.23 11.69 0.60
C LEU A 55 -2.69 11.28 2.01
N PRO A 56 -2.50 10.03 2.47
CA PRO A 56 -2.93 9.63 3.79
C PRO A 56 -1.93 10.11 4.85
N VAL A 57 -2.40 10.96 5.76
CA VAL A 57 -1.58 11.47 6.86
C VAL A 57 -1.39 10.40 7.93
N GLY A 58 -0.16 10.21 8.41
CA GLY A 58 0.17 9.31 9.51
C GLY A 58 0.57 7.88 9.11
N LEU A 59 0.80 7.62 7.82
CA LEU A 59 1.39 6.36 7.38
C LEU A 59 2.90 6.31 7.65
N GLN A 60 3.42 5.10 7.85
CA GLN A 60 4.86 4.88 7.88
C GLN A 60 5.45 5.14 6.48
N PRO A 61 6.64 5.76 6.36
CA PRO A 61 7.31 6.00 5.08
C PRO A 61 7.49 4.74 4.22
N ALA A 62 7.60 3.57 4.85
CA ALA A 62 7.66 2.28 4.18
C ALA A 62 6.35 1.96 3.41
N THR A 63 5.21 2.36 3.94
CA THR A 63 3.89 2.21 3.29
C THR A 63 3.78 3.10 2.07
N ASP A 64 4.24 4.34 2.16
CA ASP A 64 4.23 5.28 1.03
C ASP A 64 5.15 4.80 -0.10
N ALA A 65 6.34 4.30 0.24
CA ALA A 65 7.26 3.69 -0.71
C ALA A 65 6.64 2.43 -1.38
N ARG A 66 5.91 1.61 -0.61
CA ARG A 66 5.19 0.44 -1.15
C ARG A 66 4.08 0.84 -2.10
N ARG A 67 3.31 1.89 -1.76
CA ARG A 67 2.27 2.48 -2.64
C ARG A 67 2.88 2.98 -3.95
N LEU A 68 3.99 3.73 -3.90
CA LEU A 68 4.72 4.15 -5.10
C LEU A 68 5.24 2.97 -5.92
N GLY A 69 5.69 1.89 -5.28
CA GLY A 69 6.10 0.67 -5.98
C GLY A 69 5.00 0.06 -6.84
N LEU A 70 3.75 0.10 -6.36
CA LEU A 70 2.59 -0.37 -7.13
C LEU A 70 2.32 0.51 -8.34
N VAL A 71 2.29 1.83 -8.13
CA VAL A 71 2.07 2.82 -9.19
C VAL A 71 3.17 2.71 -10.24
N ARG A 72 4.43 2.50 -9.84
CA ARG A 72 5.56 2.30 -10.74
C ARG A 72 5.36 1.09 -11.66
N GLY A 73 4.93 -0.04 -11.10
CA GLY A 73 4.67 -1.25 -11.90
C GLY A 73 3.54 -1.04 -12.91
N PHE A 74 2.47 -0.37 -12.50
CA PHE A 74 1.35 -0.04 -13.39
C PHE A 74 1.77 0.98 -14.47
N ALA A 75 2.47 2.04 -14.11
CA ALA A 75 2.96 3.06 -15.03
C ALA A 75 3.96 2.49 -16.05
N GLY A 76 4.85 1.59 -15.62
CA GLY A 76 5.79 0.93 -16.53
C GLY A 76 5.09 0.02 -17.55
N TRP A 77 4.02 -0.67 -17.14
CA TRP A 77 3.17 -1.43 -18.06
C TRP A 77 2.40 -0.50 -19.01
N LEU A 78 1.83 0.59 -18.48
CA LEU A 78 1.05 1.56 -19.25
C LEU A 78 1.91 2.33 -20.26
N GLN A 79 3.19 2.58 -19.96
CA GLN A 79 4.13 3.26 -20.86
C GLN A 79 4.29 2.52 -22.21
N ALA A 80 4.09 1.20 -22.23
CA ALA A 80 4.14 0.41 -23.47
C ALA A 80 3.00 0.75 -24.44
N SER A 81 1.84 1.19 -23.93
CA SER A 81 0.66 1.56 -24.74
C SER A 81 0.39 3.06 -24.80
N GLU A 82 0.80 3.83 -23.77
CA GLU A 82 0.66 5.28 -23.69
C GLU A 82 2.03 5.92 -23.34
N PRO A 83 2.80 6.35 -24.35
CA PRO A 83 4.16 6.87 -24.19
C PRO A 83 4.27 8.14 -23.34
N ARG A 84 3.16 8.87 -23.15
CA ARG A 84 3.10 10.09 -22.31
C ARG A 84 3.11 9.79 -20.81
N THR A 85 3.00 8.51 -20.44
CA THR A 85 3.01 8.05 -19.05
C THR A 85 4.42 8.20 -18.45
N GLU A 86 4.53 8.93 -17.36
CA GLU A 86 5.76 9.02 -16.59
C GLU A 86 5.83 7.92 -15.54
N VAL A 87 6.97 7.22 -15.49
CA VAL A 87 7.23 6.17 -14.50
C VAL A 87 7.96 6.77 -13.30
N PRO A 88 7.39 6.72 -12.07
CA PRO A 88 8.06 7.27 -10.89
C PRO A 88 9.42 6.62 -10.61
N PRO A 89 10.53 7.39 -10.52
CA PRO A 89 11.84 6.84 -10.17
C PRO A 89 11.88 6.14 -8.81
N LEU A 90 12.87 5.28 -8.61
CA LEU A 90 13.01 4.47 -7.39
C LEU A 90 13.35 5.31 -6.13
N HIS A 91 14.04 6.43 -6.30
CA HIS A 91 14.64 7.23 -5.21
C HIS A 91 13.82 8.46 -4.79
N LEU A 92 12.53 8.50 -5.10
CA LEU A 92 11.67 9.65 -4.79
C LEU A 92 11.33 9.83 -3.32
N LEU A 93 11.31 8.73 -2.55
CA LEU A 93 11.13 8.77 -1.10
C LEU A 93 12.37 8.14 -0.45
N PRO A 94 12.94 8.74 0.60
CA PRO A 94 13.98 8.09 1.37
C PRO A 94 13.41 6.79 1.94
N THR A 95 13.86 5.65 1.40
CA THR A 95 13.46 4.32 1.84
C THR A 95 14.10 4.01 3.20
N LEU A 96 13.67 4.73 4.24
CA LEU A 96 13.98 4.41 5.62
C LEU A 96 13.06 3.26 6.04
N HIS A 97 13.30 2.08 5.46
CA HIS A 97 12.76 0.84 6.01
C HIS A 97 13.41 0.62 7.38
N ARG A 98 12.81 1.19 8.42
CA ARG A 98 13.16 0.90 9.80
C ARG A 98 12.42 -0.39 10.16
N ARG A 99 13.14 -1.50 10.21
CA ARG A 99 12.60 -2.76 10.75
C ARG A 99 12.12 -2.45 12.18
N PRO A 100 10.84 -2.70 12.53
CA PRO A 100 10.42 -2.67 13.92
C PRO A 100 11.28 -3.68 14.66
N THR A 101 11.98 -3.27 15.71
CA THR A 101 12.67 -4.22 16.58
C THR A 101 11.58 -5.10 17.19
N PRO A 102 11.60 -6.43 17.00
CA PRO A 102 10.59 -7.29 17.58
C PRO A 102 10.73 -7.24 19.11
N ASP A 103 9.65 -6.89 19.80
CA ASP A 103 9.58 -7.00 21.26
C ASP A 103 9.43 -8.49 21.62
N ILE A 104 10.51 -9.08 22.16
CA ILE A 104 10.53 -10.47 22.60
C ILE A 104 9.94 -10.52 24.01
N TYR A 105 8.75 -11.12 24.14
CA TYR A 105 8.11 -11.33 25.43
C TYR A 105 9.00 -12.16 26.36
N ARG A 106 9.19 -11.66 27.58
CA ARG A 106 9.80 -12.42 28.68
C ARG A 106 8.77 -13.41 29.25
N HIS A 107 9.27 -14.44 29.93
CA HIS A 107 8.44 -15.50 30.50
C HIS A 107 7.29 -14.96 31.37
N GLU A 108 7.57 -13.94 32.18
CA GLU A 108 6.58 -13.27 33.04
C GLU A 108 5.48 -12.55 32.24
N GLU A 109 5.82 -11.95 31.10
CA GLU A 109 4.88 -11.25 30.24
C GLU A 109 3.98 -12.24 29.49
N VAL A 110 4.51 -13.41 29.14
CA VAL A 110 3.72 -14.52 28.59
C VAL A 110 2.71 -15.03 29.62
N LEU A 111 3.12 -15.19 30.88
CA LEU A 111 2.23 -15.58 31.97
C LEU A 111 1.14 -14.53 32.24
N ALA A 112 1.52 -13.25 32.25
CA ALA A 112 0.58 -12.14 32.41
C ALA A 112 -0.44 -12.07 31.26
N LEU A 113 0.02 -12.27 30.02
CA LEU A 113 -0.84 -12.32 28.83
C LEU A 113 -1.82 -13.50 28.90
N MET A 114 -1.36 -14.69 29.28
CA MET A 114 -2.21 -15.87 29.46
C MET A 114 -3.21 -15.70 30.62
N GLY A 115 -2.82 -15.00 31.68
CA GLY A 115 -3.73 -14.65 32.78
C GLY A 115 -4.83 -13.69 32.33
N ALA A 116 -4.47 -12.62 31.63
CA ALA A 116 -5.42 -11.66 31.06
C ALA A 116 -6.37 -12.31 30.04
N ALA A 117 -5.84 -13.18 29.17
CA ALA A 117 -6.66 -13.87 28.17
C ALA A 117 -7.71 -14.80 28.78
N ARG A 118 -7.47 -15.37 29.97
CA ARG A 118 -8.47 -16.19 30.69
C ARG A 118 -9.58 -15.37 31.33
N GLN A 119 -9.36 -14.09 31.56
CA GLN A 119 -10.37 -13.17 32.09
C GLN A 119 -11.24 -12.55 30.99
N LEU A 120 -10.89 -12.78 29.72
CA LEU A 120 -11.72 -12.43 28.60
C LEU A 120 -12.71 -13.57 28.36
N ASP A 121 -13.94 -13.42 28.86
CA ASP A 121 -15.06 -14.25 28.40
C ASP A 121 -15.11 -14.15 26.87
N GLY A 122 -15.19 -15.29 26.20
CA GLY A 122 -14.81 -15.51 24.79
C GLY A 122 -15.62 -14.78 23.72
N GLY A 123 -15.72 -13.45 23.82
CA GLY A 123 -16.63 -12.65 23.04
C GLY A 123 -16.28 -11.17 22.93
N VAL A 124 -15.01 -10.74 23.02
CA VAL A 124 -14.59 -9.45 22.45
C VAL A 124 -13.14 -9.53 21.98
N LEU A 125 -12.93 -9.62 20.66
CA LEU A 125 -11.62 -9.31 20.06
C LEU A 125 -11.49 -7.79 19.85
N CYS A 126 -10.26 -7.31 20.10
CA CYS A 126 -9.69 -6.03 19.68
C CYS A 126 -9.91 -4.79 20.57
N LYS A 127 -9.10 -4.68 21.62
CA LYS A 127 -8.36 -3.42 21.86
C LYS A 127 -6.87 -3.73 21.98
N ALA A 128 -6.08 -3.05 21.16
CA ALA A 128 -4.62 -3.10 21.22
C ALA A 128 -4.15 -2.69 22.64
N PRO A 129 -3.11 -3.35 23.19
CA PRO A 129 -2.55 -2.91 24.46
C PRO A 129 -2.00 -1.48 24.31
N PRO A 130 -2.10 -0.63 25.34
CA PRO A 130 -1.55 0.72 25.29
C PRO A 130 -0.03 0.64 25.09
N SER A 131 0.46 1.34 24.06
CA SER A 131 1.88 1.63 23.88
C SER A 131 2.40 2.38 25.12
N ARG A 132 3.46 1.84 25.75
CA ARG A 132 4.16 2.47 26.88
C ARG A 132 4.81 3.81 26.44
N PRO A 133 4.99 4.76 27.37
CA PRO A 133 5.81 5.96 27.17
C PRO A 133 7.30 5.63 27.03
#